data_AF-A0A6L9YFA8-F1
#
_entry.id   AF-A0A6L9YFA8-F1
#
_cell.length_a   1.000
_cell.length_b   1.000
_cell.length_c   1.000
_cell.angle_alpha   90.00
_cell.angle_beta   90.00
_cell.angle_gamma   90.00
#
_symmetry.space_group_name_H-M   'P 1'
#
loop_
_entity.id
_entity.type
_entity.pdbx_description
1 polymer ?
#
loop_
_entity_poly.entity_id
_entity_poly.type
_entity_poly.pdbx_seq_one_letter_code
_entity_poly.pdbx_strand_id
1 'polypeptide(L)' 'MTLREIKSQLLALSLTKKAQAIQLLQEASNIWTGIEKTPGVCGGDARIANTRIPVWVLVQARNLGSSQGNRIGIE' A
#
# COMPACT_ATOMS: atom_id res chain seq x y z
N MET A 1 -1.46 19.45 20.31
CA MET A 1 -0.28 18.56 20.30
C MET A 1 0.60 18.95 19.13
N THR A 2 1.87 19.25 19.36
CA THR A 2 2.80 19.63 18.28
C THR A 2 3.52 18.40 17.72
N LEU A 3 3.99 18.45 16.46
CA LEU A 3 4.77 17.35 15.85
C LEU A 3 6.02 16.99 16.67
N ARG A 4 6.59 17.97 17.39
CA ARG A 4 7.76 17.78 18.26
C ARG A 4 7.43 16.91 19.48
N GLU A 5 6.25 17.11 20.07
CA GLU A 5 5.77 16.28 21.20
C GLU A 5 5.48 14.86 20.75
N ILE A 6 4.85 14.68 19.59
CA ILE A 6 4.59 13.35 19.01
C ILE A 6 5.91 12.60 18.79
N LYS A 7 6.92 13.27 18.21
CA LYS A 7 8.25 12.67 18.01
C LYS A 7 8.89 12.24 19.33
N SER A 8 8.81 13.08 20.37
CA SER A 8 9.37 12.77 21.69
C SER A 8 8.67 11.56 22.32
N GLN A 9 7.35 11.50 22.24
CA GLN A 9 6.58 10.37 22.76
C GLN A 9 6.88 9.08 21.99
N LEU A 10 7.02 9.16 20.66
CA LEU A 10 7.35 8.01 19.84
C LEU A 10 8.72 7.42 20.20
N LEU A 11 9.70 8.28 20.49
CA LEU A 11 11.05 7.87 20.88
C LEU A 11 11.09 7.20 22.26
N ALA A 12 10.23 7.63 23.19
CA ALA A 12 10.14 7.10 24.55
C ALA A 12 9.42 5.73 24.64
N LEU A 13 8.76 5.27 23.57
CA LEU A 13 8.07 3.97 23.54
C LEU A 13 9.04 2.78 23.49
N SER A 14 8.60 1.65 24.05
CA SER A 14 9.25 0.35 23.85
C SER A 14 9.14 -0.12 22.39
N LEU A 15 10.02 -1.03 21.97
CA LEU A 15 10.05 -1.57 20.60
C LEU A 15 8.68 -2.07 20.10
N THR A 16 7.96 -2.83 20.93
CA THR A 16 6.62 -3.34 20.60
C THR A 16 5.62 -2.21 20.37
N LYS A 17 5.64 -1.19 21.22
CA LYS A 17 4.73 -0.04 21.10
C LYS A 17 5.09 0.87 19.93
N LYS A 18 6.38 0.98 19.56
CA LYS A 18 6.81 1.65 18.34
C LYS A 18 6.27 0.96 17.09
N ALA A 19 6.32 -0.37 17.04
CA ALA A 19 5.75 -1.14 15.94
C ALA A 19 4.23 -0.94 15.82
N GLN A 20 3.50 -1.01 16.94
CA GLN A 20 2.06 -0.72 16.98
C GLN A 20 1.74 0.71 16.54
N ALA A 21 2.52 1.70 16.96
CA ALA A 21 2.32 3.08 16.55
C ALA A 21 2.55 3.27 15.04
N ILE A 22 3.52 2.58 14.44
CA ILE A 22 3.73 2.60 12.98
C ILE A 22 2.52 2.00 12.27
N GLN A 23 2.01 0.86 12.74
CA GLN A 23 0.84 0.21 12.15
C GLN A 23 -0.40 1.10 12.21
N LEU A 24 -0.67 1.71 13.37
CA LEU A 24 -1.78 2.65 13.55
C LEU A 24 -1.66 3.87 12.62
N LEU A 25 -0.44 4.39 12.41
CA LEU A 25 -0.20 5.51 11.49
C LEU A 25 -0.39 5.10 10.03
N GLN A 26 -0.05 3.87 9.65
CA GLN A 26 -0.33 3.34 8.32
C GLN A 26 -1.84 3.26 8.07
N GLU A 27 -2.60 2.76 9.04
CA GLU A 27 -4.08 2.73 8.99
C GLU A 27 -4.68 4.14 8.91
N ALA A 28 -4.19 5.07 9.74
CA ALA A 28 -4.69 6.44 9.79
C ALA A 28 -4.34 7.28 8.55
N SER A 29 -3.23 6.96 7.87
CA SER A 29 -2.77 7.72 6.70
C SER A 29 -3.45 7.31 5.39
N ASN A 30 -4.29 6.26 5.40
CA ASN A 30 -4.89 5.66 4.20
C ASN A 30 -3.85 5.38 3.09
N ILE A 31 -2.58 5.17 3.49
CA ILE A 31 -1.50 4.81 2.59
C ILE A 31 -1.65 3.33 2.31
N TRP A 32 -2.19 3.01 1.14
CA TRP A 32 -2.24 1.65 0.65
C TRP A 32 -0.82 1.19 0.34
N THR A 33 -0.26 0.35 1.20
CA THR A 33 1.04 -0.26 0.97
C THR A 33 0.98 -1.07 -0.32
N GLY A 34 1.81 -0.71 -1.29
CA GLY A 34 1.85 -1.39 -2.59
C GLY A 34 0.92 -0.82 -3.67
N ILE A 35 0.21 0.29 -3.43
CA ILE A 35 -0.53 1.01 -4.49
C ILE A 35 0.04 2.42 -4.65
N GLU A 36 0.39 2.77 -5.87
CA GLU A 36 0.87 4.11 -6.24
C GLU A 36 -0.07 4.77 -7.23
N LYS A 37 -0.12 6.10 -7.23
CA LYS A 37 -0.80 6.90 -8.26
C LYS A 37 0.12 8.04 -8.67
N THR A 38 0.69 7.95 -9.86
CA THR A 38 1.65 8.92 -10.39
C THR A 38 1.09 9.54 -11.66
N PRO A 39 0.88 10.88 -11.71
CA PRO A 39 0.48 11.56 -12.94
C PRO A 39 1.43 11.21 -14.09
N GLY A 40 0.89 10.86 -15.26
CA GLY A 40 1.67 10.49 -16.43
C GLY A 40 2.12 9.02 -16.49
N VAL A 41 1.85 8.21 -15.47
CA VAL A 41 2.10 6.76 -15.51
C VAL A 41 0.77 6.01 -15.46
N CYS A 42 0.58 5.03 -16.36
CA CYS A 42 -0.71 4.32 -16.52
C CYS A 42 -1.90 5.28 -16.69
N GLY A 43 -1.73 6.39 -17.41
CA GLY A 43 -2.78 7.41 -17.59
C GLY A 43 -3.13 8.19 -16.31
N GLY A 44 -2.37 8.03 -15.23
CA GLY A 44 -2.69 8.59 -13.92
C GLY A 44 -3.56 7.68 -13.06
N ASP A 45 -3.84 6.44 -13.48
CA ASP A 45 -4.59 5.46 -12.69
C ASP A 45 -3.75 4.91 -11.53
N ALA A 46 -4.45 4.39 -10.51
CA ALA A 46 -3.82 3.65 -9.42
C ALA A 46 -3.21 2.35 -9.97
N ARG A 47 -1.97 2.05 -9.58
CA ARG A 47 -1.18 0.90 -10.04
C ARG A 47 -0.51 0.18 -8.89
N ILE A 48 -0.14 -1.08 -9.09
CA ILE A 48 0.70 -1.80 -8.14
C ILE A 48 2.08 -1.15 -8.10
N ALA A 49 2.57 -0.84 -6.90
CA ALA A 49 3.85 -0.17 -6.66
C ALA A 49 5.00 -0.87 -7.38
N ASN A 50 5.93 -0.09 -7.92
CA ASN A 50 7.06 -0.58 -8.72
C ASN A 50 6.70 -1.35 -10.01
N THR A 51 5.43 -1.29 -10.46
CA THR A 51 5.01 -1.90 -11.72
C THR A 51 4.32 -0.88 -12.63
N ARG A 52 4.04 -1.27 -13.87
CA ARG A 52 3.08 -0.59 -14.75
C ARG A 52 1.80 -1.39 -14.91
N ILE A 53 1.33 -2.02 -13.83
CA ILE A 53 0.09 -2.80 -13.79
C ILE A 53 -0.97 -1.96 -13.08
N PRO A 54 -1.93 -1.37 -13.80
CA PRO A 54 -3.05 -0.65 -13.20
C PRO A 54 -3.92 -1.60 -12.36
N VAL A 55 -4.43 -1.13 -11.24
CA VAL A 55 -5.33 -1.91 -10.36
C VAL A 55 -6.59 -2.35 -11.10
N TRP A 56 -7.09 -1.50 -12.01
CA TRP A 56 -8.29 -1.83 -12.80
C TRP A 56 -8.10 -3.09 -13.65
N VAL A 57 -6.88 -3.39 -14.12
CA VAL A 57 -6.59 -4.62 -14.90
C VAL A 57 -6.83 -5.86 -14.05
N LEU A 58 -6.42 -5.82 -12.77
CA LEU A 58 -6.65 -6.93 -11.83
C LEU A 58 -8.15 -7.11 -11.52
N VAL A 59 -8.89 -6.00 -11.42
CA VAL A 59 -10.35 -6.03 -11.23
C VAL A 59 -11.04 -6.64 -12.45
N GLN A 60 -10.65 -6.23 -13.66
CA GLN A 60 -11.19 -6.80 -14.90
C GLN A 60 -10.86 -8.29 -15.03
N ALA A 61 -9.62 -8.70 -14.75
CA ALA A 61 -9.24 -10.11 -14.76
C ALA A 61 -10.10 -10.95 -13.81
N ARG A 62 -10.37 -10.43 -12.60
CA ARG A 62 -11.29 -11.06 -11.64
C ARG A 62 -12.71 -11.16 -12.18
N ASN A 63 -13.23 -10.09 -12.79
CA ASN A 63 -14.58 -10.08 -13.38
C ASN A 63 -14.71 -11.08 -14.53
N LEU A 64 -13.63 -11.35 -15.26
CA LEU A 64 -13.54 -12.38 -16.30
C LEU A 64 -13.32 -13.80 -15.74
N GLY A 65 -13.35 -13.98 -14.42
CA GLY A 65 -13.25 -15.29 -13.77
C GLY A 65 -11.82 -15.74 -13.48
N SER A 66 -10.81 -14.87 -13.62
CA SER A 66 -9.45 -15.19 -13.18
C SER A 66 -9.40 -15.23 -11.65
N SER A 67 -9.21 -16.42 -11.07
CA SER A 67 -8.97 -16.57 -9.64
C SER A 67 -7.50 -16.31 -9.32
N GLN A 68 -7.22 -15.86 -8.08
CA GLN A 68 -5.89 -15.45 -7.58
C GLN A 68 -4.80 -16.55 -7.66
N GLY A 69 -5.13 -17.75 -8.15
CA GLY A 69 -4.25 -18.92 -8.22
C GLY A 69 -3.82 -19.34 -9.63
N ASN A 70 -4.19 -18.61 -10.69
CA ASN A 70 -3.68 -18.94 -12.03
C ASN A 70 -2.21 -18.53 -12.14
N ARG A 71 -1.32 -19.40 -11.65
CA ARG A 71 0.09 -19.39 -12.02
C ARG A 71 0.12 -19.55 -13.54
N ILE A 72 0.45 -18.48 -14.26
CA ILE A 72 0.83 -18.63 -15.66
C ILE A 72 2.03 -19.59 -15.67
N GLY A 73 1.79 -20.81 -16.16
CA GLY A 73 2.81 -21.83 -16.31
C GLY A 73 3.91 -21.26 -17.19
N ILE A 74 5.04 -20.95 -16.59
CA ILE A 74 6.31 -20.97 -17.29
C ILE A 74 6.76 -22.43 -17.24
N GLU A 75 6.47 -23.15 -18.32
CA GLU A 75 7.29 -24.31 -18.72
C GLU A 75 8.59 -23.79 -19.35
#